data_AF-A0A662IHR5-F1
#
_entry.id   AF-A0A662IHR5-F1
#
_cell.length_a   1.000
_cell.length_b   1.000
_cell.length_c   1.000
_cell.angle_alpha   90.00
_cell.angle_beta   90.00
_cell.angle_gamma   90.00
#
_symmetry.space_group_name_H-M   'P 1'
#
loop_
_entity.id
_entity.type
_entity.pdbx_description
1 polymer ?
#
loop_
_entity_poly.entity_id
_entity_poly.type
_entity_poly.pdbx_seq_one_letter_code
_entity_poly.pdbx_strand_id
1 'polypeptide(L)' 'MDELDLAKRILSKYPLCSNCLGRLFASLGYGLSNRDRGVAIKTLLLMKAYNVATGSVDVETVLLLTKSGFEPAIKLLR' A
#
# COMPACT_ATOMS: atom_id res chain seq x y z
N MET A 1 4.64 9.05 13.46
CA MET A 1 3.99 8.01 12.63
C MET A 1 3.57 8.69 11.36
N ASP A 2 4.14 8.27 10.23
CA ASP A 2 3.79 8.85 8.93
C ASP A 2 2.50 8.20 8.37
N GLU A 3 1.99 8.74 7.28
CA GLU A 3 0.80 8.27 6.57
C GLU A 3 0.94 6.83 6.03
N LEU A 4 2.15 6.39 5.67
CA LEU A 4 2.42 5.04 5.16
C LEU A 4 2.42 4.02 6.30
N ASP A 5 2.99 4.34 7.46
CA ASP A 5 2.97 3.51 8.66
C ASP A 5 1.52 3.29 9.12
N LEU A 6 0.70 4.35 9.09
CA LEU A 6 -0.74 4.24 9.35
C LEU A 6 -1.43 3.36 8.32
N ALA A 7 -1.15 3.54 7.02
CA ALA A 7 -1.71 2.71 5.97
C ALA A 7 -1.34 1.23 6.12
N LYS A 8 -0.08 0.91 6.43
CA LYS A 8 0.38 -0.48 6.70
C LYS A 8 -0.39 -1.08 7.88
N ARG A 9 -0.57 -0.34 8.98
CA ARG A 9 -1.36 -0.77 10.15
C ARG A 9 -2.84 -1.01 9.83
N ILE A 10 -3.43 -0.20 8.95
CA ILE A 10 -4.80 -0.41 8.50
C ILE A 10 -4.89 -1.68 7.66
N LEU A 11 -3.97 -1.85 6.71
CA LEU A 11 -3.92 -3.02 5.82
C LEU A 11 -3.63 -4.33 6.56
N SER A 12 -2.90 -4.29 7.67
CA SER A 12 -2.68 -5.48 8.51
C SER A 12 -3.93 -5.94 9.24
N LYS A 13 -4.89 -5.05 9.49
CA LYS A 13 -6.19 -5.36 10.10
C LYS A 13 -7.28 -5.64 9.07
N TYR A 14 -7.27 -4.89 7.97
CA TYR A 14 -8.32 -4.91 6.96
C TYR A 14 -7.71 -4.86 5.54
N PRO A 15 -7.91 -5.88 4.68
CA PRO A 15 -7.35 -5.91 3.33
C PRO A 15 -8.14 -4.99 2.37
N LEU A 16 -8.03 -3.67 2.57
CA LEU A 16 -8.81 -2.68 1.81
C LEU A 16 -8.35 -2.54 0.37
N CYS A 17 -9.29 -2.50 -0.57
CA CYS A 17 -9.00 -2.12 -1.96
C CYS A 17 -8.54 -0.65 -2.06
N SER A 18 -7.97 -0.24 -3.20
CA SER A 18 -7.44 1.12 -3.36
C SER A 18 -8.48 2.22 -3.15
N ASN A 19 -9.73 2.03 -3.60
CA ASN A 19 -10.80 3.00 -3.35
C ASN A 19 -11.08 3.20 -1.86
N CYS A 20 -11.20 2.09 -1.11
CA CYS A 20 -11.51 2.16 0.31
C CYS A 20 -10.33 2.72 1.11
N LEU A 21 -9.09 2.33 0.79
CA LEU A 21 -7.91 2.87 1.44
C LEU A 21 -7.78 4.37 1.19
N GLY A 22 -7.85 4.82 -0.07
CA GLY A 22 -7.69 6.24 -0.40
C GLY A 22 -8.77 7.15 0.19
N ARG A 23 -9.99 6.63 0.41
CA ARG A 23 -11.06 7.35 1.13
C ARG A 23 -10.65 7.71 2.57
N LEU A 24 -9.85 6.89 3.24
CA LEU A 24 -9.38 7.17 4.59
C LEU A 24 -8.37 8.33 4.64
N PHE A 25 -7.76 8.66 3.49
CA PHE A 25 -6.78 9.73 3.32
C PHE A 25 -7.34 10.89 2.47
N ALA A 26 -8.66 11.09 2.50
CA ALA A 26 -9.37 12.07 1.66
C ALA A 26 -8.94 13.54 1.89
N SER A 27 -8.27 13.85 3.00
CA SER A 27 -7.71 15.18 3.28
C SER A 27 -6.36 15.44 2.60
N LEU A 28 -5.69 14.44 2.03
CA LEU A 28 -4.36 14.57 1.42
C LEU A 28 -4.42 14.55 -0.11
N GLY A 29 -3.76 15.48 -0.82
CA GLY A 29 -3.70 15.45 -2.28
C GLY A 29 -5.05 15.75 -2.96
N TYR A 30 -5.51 17.00 -2.80
CA TYR A 30 -6.71 17.50 -3.49
C TYR A 30 -6.65 17.32 -5.01
N GLY A 31 -7.80 17.07 -5.64
CA GLY A 31 -7.90 16.78 -7.08
C GLY A 31 -7.72 15.30 -7.45
N LEU A 32 -7.25 14.46 -6.53
CA LEU A 32 -7.14 13.01 -6.75
C LEU A 32 -8.44 12.28 -6.42
N SER A 33 -8.79 11.25 -7.19
CA SER A 33 -9.85 10.33 -6.77
C SER A 33 -9.40 9.49 -5.57
N ASN A 34 -10.35 8.86 -4.87
CA ASN A 34 -10.01 7.89 -3.82
C ASN A 34 -9.17 6.73 -4.37
N ARG A 35 -9.42 6.32 -5.62
CA ARG A 35 -8.65 5.26 -6.28
C ARG A 35 -7.19 5.67 -6.44
N ASP A 36 -6.94 6.86 -6.98
CA ASP A 36 -5.59 7.36 -7.28
C ASP A 36 -4.76 7.45 -6.01
N ARG A 37 -5.35 8.00 -4.94
CA ARG A 37 -4.74 8.06 -3.61
C ARG A 37 -4.38 6.67 -3.08
N GLY A 38 -5.33 5.73 -3.10
CA GLY A 38 -5.07 4.39 -2.59
C GLY A 38 -4.05 3.61 -3.41
N VAL A 39 -4.03 3.80 -4.74
CA VAL A 39 -2.99 3.25 -5.60
C VAL A 39 -1.63 3.85 -5.24
N ALA A 40 -1.53 5.18 -5.13
CA ALA A 40 -0.29 5.86 -4.78
C ALA A 40 0.27 5.38 -3.43
N ILE A 41 -0.57 5.28 -2.39
CA ILE A 41 -0.18 4.78 -1.06
C ILE A 41 0.33 3.34 -1.16
N LYS A 42 -0.40 2.45 -1.86
CA LYS A 42 0.01 1.05 -2.02
C LYS A 42 1.30 0.90 -2.83
N THR A 43 1.51 1.74 -3.84
CA THR A 43 2.76 1.81 -4.61
C THR A 43 3.92 2.20 -3.70
N LEU A 44 3.77 3.25 -2.89
CA LEU A 44 4.82 3.67 -1.96
C LEU A 44 5.11 2.63 -0.88
N LEU A 45 4.08 1.95 -0.37
CA LEU A 45 4.26 0.81 0.54
C LEU A 45 5.04 -0.33 -0.12
N LEU A 46 4.73 -0.64 -1.39
CA LEU A 46 5.46 -1.66 -2.14
C LEU A 46 6.93 -1.25 -2.32
N MET A 47 7.19 0.00 -2.69
CA MET A 47 8.56 0.51 -2.81
C MET A 47 9.32 0.46 -1.48
N LYS A 48 8.67 0.87 -0.37
CA LYS A 48 9.24 0.82 0.99
C LYS A 48 9.53 -0.62 1.45
N ALA A 49 8.88 -1.63 0.85
CA ALA A 49 9.17 -3.03 1.15
C ALA A 49 10.53 -3.50 0.60
N TYR A 50 11.09 -2.83 -0.41
CA TYR A 50 12.42 -3.16 -0.94
C TYR A 50 13.51 -2.43 -0.18
N ASN A 51 14.43 -3.18 0.42
CA ASN A 51 15.65 -2.60 0.97
C ASN A 51 16.73 -2.55 -0.13
N VAL A 52 17.05 -1.34 -0.59
CA VAL A 52 18.03 -1.14 -1.67
C VAL A 52 19.45 -1.53 -1.25
N ALA A 53 19.80 -1.36 0.03
CA ALA A 53 21.16 -1.62 0.52
C ALA A 53 21.45 -3.13 0.67
N THR A 54 20.47 -3.91 1.10
CA THR A 54 20.63 -5.35 1.35
C THR A 54 20.04 -6.23 0.24
N GLY A 55 19.24 -5.66 -0.66
CA GLY A 55 18.46 -6.40 -1.66
C GLY A 55 17.31 -7.23 -1.06
N SER A 56 17.08 -7.15 0.25
CA SER A 56 16.01 -7.90 0.92
C SER A 56 14.65 -7.27 0.71
N VAL A 57 13.59 -8.07 0.76
CA VAL A 57 12.21 -7.62 0.65
C VAL A 57 11.45 -7.89 1.94
N ASP A 58 10.71 -6.90 2.44
CA ASP A 58 9.73 -7.07 3.53
C ASP A 58 8.53 -7.86 3.00
N VAL A 59 8.62 -9.19 3.17
CA VAL A 59 7.59 -10.15 2.75
C VAL A 59 6.24 -9.88 3.42
N GLU A 60 6.23 -9.39 4.66
CA GLU A 60 4.98 -9.08 5.36
C GLU A 60 4.21 -8.00 4.61
N THR A 61 4.88 -6.89 4.26
CA THR A 61 4.26 -5.79 3.50
C THR A 61 3.73 -6.27 2.15
N VAL A 62 4.52 -7.08 1.43
CA VAL A 62 4.10 -7.64 0.13
C VAL A 62 2.83 -8.49 0.29
N LEU A 63 2.76 -9.35 1.31
CA LEU A 63 1.59 -10.20 1.57
C LEU A 63 0.34 -9.37 1.92
N LEU A 64 0.49 -8.30 2.70
CA LEU A 64 -0.63 -7.39 3.00
C LEU A 64 -1.17 -6.73 1.73
N LEU A 65 -0.27 -6.27 0.85
CA LEU A 65 -0.64 -5.67 -0.43
C LEU A 65 -1.33 -6.68 -1.36
N THR A 66 -0.82 -7.91 -1.45
CA THR A 66 -1.45 -9.00 -2.19
C THR A 66 -2.87 -9.28 -1.69
N LYS A 67 -3.05 -9.45 -0.37
CA LYS A 67 -4.38 -9.68 0.25
C LYS A 67 -5.36 -8.54 -0.03
N SER A 68 -4.86 -7.31 -0.16
CA SER A 68 -5.65 -6.12 -0.45
C SER A 68 -6.09 -5.99 -1.93
N GLY A 69 -5.76 -6.97 -2.77
CA GLY A 69 -6.04 -6.96 -4.21
C GLY A 69 -5.14 -6.03 -5.02
N PHE A 70 -3.93 -5.73 -4.53
CA PHE A 70 -3.01 -4.85 -5.25
C PHE A 70 -2.23 -5.62 -6.32
N GLU A 71 -2.64 -5.46 -7.57
CA GLU A 71 -2.11 -6.21 -8.71
C GLU A 71 -0.57 -6.22 -8.82
N PRO A 72 0.17 -5.10 -8.62
CA PRO A 72 1.63 -5.14 -8.66
C PRO A 72 2.25 -6.08 -7.64
N ALA A 73 1.69 -6.18 -6.42
CA ALA A 73 2.19 -7.09 -5.39
C ALA A 73 1.81 -8.55 -5.70
N ILE A 74 0.62 -8.79 -6.26
CA ILE A 74 0.17 -10.14 -6.67
C ILE A 74 1.12 -10.73 -7.72
N LYS A 75 1.57 -9.92 -8.67
CA LYS A 75 2.47 -10.36 -9.75
C LYS A 75 3.87 -10.77 -9.27
N LEU A 76 4.31 -10.35 -8.08
CA LEU A 76 5.61 -10.76 -7.52
C LEU A 76 5.62 -12.20 -7.00
N LEU A 77 4.44 -12.78 -6.76
CA LEU A 77 4.28 -14.13 -6.23
C LEU A 77 3.99 -15.17 -7.32
N ARG A 78 4.01 -14.76 -8.59
CA ARG A 78 3.83 -15.61 -9.77
C ARG A 78 5.16 -15.76 -10.49
#